data_AF-C1MLD3-F1
#
_entry.id   AF-C1MLD3-F1
#
_cell.length_a   1.000
_cell.length_b   1.000
_cell.length_c   1.000
_cell.angle_alpha   90.00
_cell.angle_beta   90.00
_cell.angle_gamma   90.00
#
_symmetry.space_group_name_H-M   'P 1'
#
loop_
_entity.id
_entity.type
_entity.pdbx_description
1 polymer ?
#
loop_
_entity_poly.entity_id
_entity_poly.type
_entity_poly.pdbx_seq_one_letter_code
_entity_poly.pdbx_strand_id
1 'polypeptide(L)'
;MDTSRDFLDNNGTDARLPDDEAKQKVKEQVEFYFSDSNLPRDKFLRETVEADPAGYVDISLLMTFSRLRTLLARVSNAHHVESAVDVAALLETSKVLAVSTDKRRVRRISELRPREVVDAEVEQRSVYASPFPMDVSIDDLTKFFSKHTKILSIRLRRHVSSKDFKGSIFLELPDAASCAALILKSGELEFDGAPLNLVKKQTYLSSKKVQVR
;
A
#
# COMPACT_ATOMS: atom_id res chain seq x y z
N MET A 1 -20.00 -26.15 46.47
CA MET A 1 -19.10 -26.95 45.65
C MET A 1 -19.97 -27.73 44.67
N ASP A 2 -20.05 -27.27 43.42
CA ASP A 2 -19.96 -28.17 42.27
C ASP A 2 -19.62 -27.33 41.04
N THR A 3 -18.80 -27.92 40.22
CA THR A 3 -18.03 -27.42 39.09
C THR A 3 -18.74 -27.79 37.79
N SER A 4 -18.66 -26.89 36.80
CA SER A 4 -18.29 -27.18 35.40
C SER A 4 -19.24 -26.62 34.34
N ARG A 5 -18.61 -25.90 33.40
CA ARG A 5 -18.78 -25.99 31.93
C ARG A 5 -20.11 -25.46 31.37
N ASP A 6 -20.18 -24.70 30.29
CA ASP A 6 -19.31 -24.18 29.22
C ASP A 6 -20.16 -23.01 28.61
N PHE A 7 -19.75 -22.03 27.82
CA PHE A 7 -19.02 -22.03 26.55
C PHE A 7 -18.71 -20.56 26.20
N LEU A 8 -17.61 -20.40 25.48
CA LEU A 8 -17.11 -19.17 24.87
C LEU A 8 -18.14 -18.54 23.93
N ASP A 9 -18.13 -17.21 23.84
CA ASP A 9 -18.25 -16.58 22.53
C ASP A 9 -17.12 -15.58 22.31
N ASN A 10 -16.34 -15.94 21.30
CA ASN A 10 -15.17 -15.32 20.73
C ASN A 10 -15.66 -14.48 19.54
N ASN A 11 -15.41 -13.18 19.49
CA ASN A 11 -15.34 -12.53 18.18
C ASN A 11 -14.48 -11.25 18.18
N GLY A 12 -13.38 -11.33 17.44
CA GLY A 12 -12.81 -10.25 16.62
C GLY A 12 -12.43 -8.96 17.34
N THR A 13 -11.15 -8.83 17.70
CA THR A 13 -10.53 -7.54 18.02
C THR A 13 -10.54 -6.60 16.80
N ASP A 14 -11.64 -5.89 16.59
CA ASP A 14 -11.66 -4.62 15.85
C ASP A 14 -11.10 -3.54 16.78
N ALA A 15 -9.77 -3.55 16.95
CA ALA A 15 -9.10 -2.60 17.82
C ALA A 15 -9.21 -1.18 17.22
N ARG A 16 -10.11 -0.37 17.79
CA ARG A 16 -10.30 1.05 17.48
C ARG A 16 -8.96 1.79 17.58
N LEU A 17 -8.53 2.39 16.47
CA LEU A 17 -7.30 3.20 16.42
C LEU A 17 -7.53 4.57 17.09
N PRO A 18 -6.51 5.16 17.76
CA PRO A 18 -6.56 6.55 18.22
C PRO A 18 -6.80 7.52 17.05
N ASP A 19 -7.49 8.64 17.32
CA ASP A 19 -7.93 9.62 16.31
C ASP A 19 -6.77 10.16 15.46
N ASP A 20 -5.65 10.50 16.09
CA ASP A 20 -4.45 10.98 15.41
C ASP A 20 -3.83 9.91 14.47
N GLU A 21 -3.86 8.64 14.87
CA GLU A 21 -3.35 7.54 14.04
C GLU A 21 -4.25 7.32 12.81
N ALA A 22 -5.57 7.44 12.99
CA ALA A 22 -6.52 7.27 11.90
C ALA A 22 -6.42 8.41 10.86
N LYS A 23 -6.32 9.66 11.33
CA LYS A 23 -6.07 10.84 10.49
C LYS A 23 -4.74 10.73 9.73
N GLN A 24 -3.70 10.25 10.41
CA GLN A 24 -2.40 10.01 9.79
C GLN A 24 -2.48 8.96 8.67
N LYS A 25 -3.22 7.86 8.87
CA LYS A 25 -3.44 6.84 7.82
C LYS A 25 -4.20 7.39 6.60
N VAL A 26 -5.19 8.26 6.81
CA VAL A 26 -5.90 8.94 5.71
C VAL A 26 -4.92 9.79 4.90
N LYS A 27 -4.10 10.61 5.57
CA LYS A 27 -3.08 11.43 4.92
C LYS A 27 -2.07 10.59 4.15
N GLU A 28 -1.48 9.57 4.78
CA GLU A 28 -0.51 8.65 4.16
C GLU A 28 -1.11 7.93 2.95
N GLN A 29 -2.39 7.56 3.01
CA GLN A 29 -3.06 6.91 1.89
C GLN A 29 -3.20 7.83 0.67
N VAL A 30 -3.51 9.11 0.88
CA VAL A 30 -3.55 10.09 -0.22
C VAL A 30 -2.14 10.38 -0.72
N GLU A 31 -1.15 10.56 0.16
CA GLU A 31 0.26 10.72 -0.23
C GLU A 31 0.76 9.53 -1.07
N PHE A 32 0.37 8.31 -0.71
CA PHE A 32 0.68 7.12 -1.48
C PHE A 32 0.08 7.16 -2.90
N TYR A 33 -1.16 7.64 -3.07
CA TYR A 33 -1.78 7.72 -4.39
C TYR A 33 -0.94 8.54 -5.38
N PHE A 34 -0.35 9.65 -4.91
CA PHE A 34 0.51 10.54 -5.72
C PHE A 34 2.00 10.16 -5.72
N SER A 35 2.38 9.10 -5.00
CA SER A 35 3.77 8.66 -4.90
C SER A 35 4.30 8.06 -6.20
N ASP A 36 5.62 8.03 -6.35
CA ASP A 36 6.29 7.35 -7.48
C ASP A 36 6.06 5.83 -7.49
N SER A 37 5.72 5.25 -6.34
CA SER A 37 5.37 3.83 -6.23
C SER A 37 4.02 3.54 -6.88
N ASN A 38 3.06 4.48 -6.83
CA ASN A 38 1.69 4.29 -7.32
C ASN A 38 1.39 5.00 -8.65
N LEU A 39 1.58 6.32 -8.69
CA LEU A 39 1.01 7.19 -9.73
C LEU A 39 1.39 6.77 -11.17
N PRO A 40 2.63 6.38 -11.51
CA PRO A 40 2.96 5.94 -12.87
C PRO A 40 2.21 4.68 -13.33
N ARG A 41 1.70 3.88 -12.39
CA ARG A 41 1.05 2.57 -12.62
C ARG A 41 -0.46 2.62 -12.41
N ASP A 42 -0.97 3.60 -11.70
CA ASP A 42 -2.40 3.88 -11.59
C ASP A 42 -2.85 4.67 -12.81
N LYS A 43 -3.33 3.95 -13.83
CA LYS A 43 -3.73 4.55 -15.10
C LYS A 43 -4.78 5.65 -14.90
N PHE A 44 -5.80 5.39 -14.08
CA PHE A 44 -6.90 6.31 -13.86
C PHE A 44 -6.42 7.60 -13.19
N LEU A 45 -5.69 7.48 -12.08
CA LEU A 45 -5.22 8.66 -11.36
C LEU A 45 -4.20 9.45 -12.20
N ARG A 46 -3.31 8.77 -12.93
CA ARG A 46 -2.34 9.42 -13.82
C ARG A 46 -3.05 10.23 -14.91
N GLU A 47 -3.99 9.63 -15.62
CA GLU A 47 -4.77 10.32 -16.65
C GLU A 47 -5.58 11.49 -16.07
N THR A 48 -6.06 11.37 -14.84
CA THR A 48 -6.78 12.45 -14.13
C THR A 48 -5.84 13.63 -13.83
N VAL A 49 -4.61 13.36 -13.37
CA VAL A 49 -3.59 14.39 -13.13
C VAL A 49 -3.14 15.03 -14.44
N GLU A 50 -2.94 14.25 -15.50
CA GLU A 50 -2.49 14.75 -16.82
C GLU A 50 -3.58 15.58 -17.54
N ALA A 51 -4.86 15.38 -17.19
CA ALA A 51 -5.98 16.13 -17.78
C ALA A 51 -6.12 17.56 -17.21
N ASP A 52 -5.66 17.82 -15.99
CA ASP A 52 -5.63 19.17 -15.40
C ASP A 52 -4.27 19.82 -15.69
N PRO A 53 -4.22 21.00 -16.34
CA PRO A 53 -2.95 21.66 -16.70
C PRO A 53 -2.04 21.97 -15.50
N ALA A 54 -2.59 22.06 -14.29
CA ALA A 54 -1.86 22.29 -13.05
C ALA A 54 -1.71 21.02 -12.20
N GLY A 55 -2.18 19.87 -12.68
CA GLY A 55 -2.06 18.56 -12.03
C GLY A 55 -2.98 18.35 -10.83
N TYR A 56 -4.06 19.14 -10.71
CA TYR A 56 -5.01 19.02 -9.61
C TYR A 56 -6.01 17.88 -9.80
N VAL A 57 -6.37 17.25 -8.68
CA VAL A 57 -7.41 16.21 -8.60
C VAL A 57 -8.40 16.59 -7.50
N ASP A 58 -9.70 16.40 -7.77
CA ASP A 58 -10.75 16.63 -6.78
C ASP A 58 -10.62 15.69 -5.57
N ILE A 59 -10.64 16.25 -4.37
CA ILE A 59 -10.59 15.48 -3.13
C ILE A 59 -11.81 14.58 -3.01
N SER A 60 -12.99 15.06 -3.42
CA SER A 60 -14.22 14.25 -3.48
C SER A 60 -14.07 13.02 -4.37
N LEU A 61 -13.33 13.12 -5.48
CA LEU A 61 -13.04 11.97 -6.35
C LEU A 61 -12.14 10.97 -5.62
N LEU A 62 -11.08 11.42 -4.97
CA LEU A 62 -10.18 10.56 -4.20
C LEU A 62 -10.91 9.81 -3.08
N MET A 63 -11.89 10.45 -2.43
CA MET A 63 -12.72 9.84 -1.39
C MET A 63 -13.56 8.64 -1.90
N THR A 64 -13.77 8.52 -3.21
CA THR A 64 -14.43 7.35 -3.80
C THR A 64 -13.54 6.11 -3.89
N PHE A 65 -12.22 6.29 -3.75
CA PHE A 65 -11.26 5.19 -3.91
C PHE A 65 -11.43 4.20 -2.76
N SER A 66 -11.52 2.91 -3.09
CA SER A 66 -11.91 1.87 -2.12
C SER A 66 -11.10 1.90 -0.82
N ARG A 67 -9.78 2.10 -0.91
CA ARG A 67 -8.90 2.12 0.28
C ARG A 67 -9.14 3.35 1.15
N LEU A 68 -9.27 4.53 0.53
CA LEU A 68 -9.55 5.75 1.27
C LEU A 68 -10.95 5.70 1.89
N ARG A 69 -11.96 5.23 1.14
CA ARG A 69 -13.32 5.02 1.66
C ARG A 69 -13.35 4.09 2.87
N THR A 70 -12.62 2.97 2.86
CA THR A 70 -12.53 2.06 4.01
C THR A 70 -11.86 2.74 5.22
N LEU A 71 -10.81 3.54 5.01
CA LEU A 71 -10.17 4.28 6.10
C LEU A 71 -11.13 5.33 6.68
N LEU A 72 -11.80 6.10 5.83
CA LEU A 72 -12.78 7.12 6.25
C LEU A 72 -13.96 6.50 7.01
N ALA A 73 -14.47 5.35 6.57
CA ALA A 73 -15.54 4.63 7.27
C ALA A 73 -15.12 4.17 8.69
N ARG A 74 -13.84 3.82 8.89
CA ARG A 74 -13.30 3.49 10.21
C ARG A 74 -13.17 4.72 11.13
N VAL A 75 -13.00 5.91 10.55
CA VAL A 75 -12.85 7.18 11.28
C VAL A 75 -14.22 7.84 11.59
N SER A 76 -15.20 7.68 10.70
CA SER A 76 -16.51 8.35 10.74
C SER A 76 -17.37 8.00 11.95
N ASN A 77 -17.21 6.82 12.56
CA ASN A 77 -18.00 6.44 13.75
C ASN A 77 -17.58 7.16 15.06
N ALA A 78 -16.53 7.98 15.04
CA ALA A 78 -16.04 8.69 16.23
C ALA A 78 -15.83 10.20 16.01
N HIS A 79 -15.17 10.64 14.93
CA HIS A 79 -14.83 12.05 14.72
C HIS A 79 -14.67 12.42 13.24
N HIS A 80 -15.77 12.87 12.60
CA HIS A 80 -15.89 13.80 11.46
C HIS A 80 -14.68 13.98 10.50
N VAL A 81 -14.15 12.93 9.87
CA VAL A 81 -13.54 13.06 8.53
C VAL A 81 -14.58 12.57 7.54
N GLU A 82 -15.62 13.36 7.37
CA GLU A 82 -16.80 13.00 6.58
C GLU A 82 -16.87 13.80 5.30
N SER A 83 -16.12 14.90 5.23
CA SER A 83 -16.14 15.83 4.12
C SER A 83 -14.79 15.95 3.43
N ALA A 84 -14.83 16.43 2.19
CA ALA A 84 -13.63 16.82 1.46
C ALA A 84 -12.86 17.95 2.17
N VAL A 85 -13.53 18.76 3.00
CA VAL A 85 -12.91 19.86 3.76
C VAL A 85 -12.01 19.30 4.88
N ASP A 86 -12.46 18.26 5.57
CA ASP A 86 -11.67 17.61 6.62
C ASP A 86 -10.42 16.95 6.03
N VAL A 87 -10.59 16.26 4.90
CA VAL A 87 -9.47 15.68 4.16
C VAL A 87 -8.52 16.77 3.68
N ALA A 88 -9.02 17.88 3.13
CA ALA A 88 -8.18 19.01 2.73
C ALA A 88 -7.34 19.56 3.88
N ALA A 89 -7.94 19.75 5.07
CA ALA A 89 -7.23 20.25 6.25
C ALA A 89 -6.09 19.31 6.69
N LEU A 90 -6.30 17.98 6.61
CA LEU A 90 -5.22 17.01 6.87
C LEU A 90 -4.08 17.14 5.86
N LEU A 91 -4.42 17.31 4.57
CA LEU A 91 -3.46 17.37 3.48
C LEU A 91 -2.67 18.69 3.44
N GLU A 92 -3.17 19.77 4.05
CA GLU A 92 -2.42 21.04 4.20
C GLU A 92 -1.11 20.85 4.98
N THR A 93 -1.03 19.82 5.84
CA THR A 93 0.19 19.47 6.58
C THR A 93 1.13 18.53 5.82
N SER A 94 0.77 18.14 4.59
CA SER A 94 1.61 17.28 3.74
C SER A 94 2.84 18.03 3.24
N LYS A 95 3.97 17.33 3.18
CA LYS A 95 5.21 17.86 2.59
C LYS A 95 5.34 17.56 1.10
N VAL A 96 4.45 16.73 0.55
CA VAL A 96 4.52 16.23 -0.82
C VAL A 96 3.29 16.60 -1.66
N LEU A 97 2.21 17.06 -1.01
CA LEU A 97 0.97 17.50 -1.64
C LEU A 97 0.68 18.97 -1.34
N ALA A 98 0.11 19.66 -2.32
CA ALA A 98 -0.42 21.01 -2.18
C ALA A 98 -1.94 21.00 -2.39
N VAL A 99 -2.66 21.59 -1.45
CA VAL A 99 -4.11 21.80 -1.53
C VAL A 99 -4.38 23.10 -2.30
N SER A 100 -5.42 23.11 -3.13
CA SER A 100 -5.85 24.32 -3.85
C SER A 100 -6.38 25.39 -2.89
N THR A 101 -6.40 26.65 -3.33
CA THR A 101 -6.87 27.79 -2.52
C THR A 101 -8.31 27.65 -2.05
N ASP A 102 -9.17 27.02 -2.85
CA ASP A 102 -10.57 26.72 -2.52
C ASP A 102 -10.76 25.47 -1.64
N LYS A 103 -9.67 24.78 -1.26
CA LYS A 103 -9.64 23.56 -0.44
C LYS A 103 -10.44 22.39 -1.01
N ARG A 104 -10.62 22.32 -2.33
CA ARG A 104 -11.39 21.25 -3.00
C ARG A 104 -10.53 20.25 -3.74
N ARG A 105 -9.33 20.67 -4.14
CA ARG A 105 -8.44 19.89 -4.99
C ARG A 105 -7.07 19.75 -4.35
N VAL A 106 -6.36 18.71 -4.74
CA VAL A 106 -4.99 18.44 -4.32
C VAL A 106 -4.13 18.08 -5.51
N ARG A 107 -2.86 18.49 -5.48
CA ARG A 107 -1.86 18.09 -6.46
C ARG A 107 -0.56 17.70 -5.80
N ARG A 108 0.29 17.01 -6.55
CA ARG A 108 1.68 16.78 -6.17
C ARG A 108 2.47 18.09 -6.20
N ILE A 109 3.33 18.31 -5.20
CA ILE A 109 4.24 19.47 -5.17
C ILE A 109 5.35 19.32 -6.20
N SER A 110 5.97 18.14 -6.24
CA SER A 110 7.03 17.81 -7.20
C SER A 110 6.44 17.39 -8.55
N GLU A 111 7.14 17.73 -9.62
CA GLU A 111 6.78 17.30 -10.97
C GLU A 111 6.85 15.78 -11.12
N LEU A 112 6.08 15.27 -12.07
CA LEU A 112 6.12 13.86 -12.44
C LEU A 112 7.44 13.54 -13.11
N ARG A 113 8.16 12.58 -12.52
CA ARG A 113 9.40 12.07 -13.10
C ARG A 113 9.08 11.16 -14.29
N PRO A 114 9.96 11.09 -15.31
CA PRO A 114 9.79 10.16 -16.42
C PRO A 114 9.60 8.73 -15.92
N ARG A 115 8.65 8.02 -16.52
CA ARG A 115 8.24 6.69 -16.05
C ARG A 115 9.39 5.70 -16.08
N GLU A 116 10.25 5.78 -17.09
CA GLU A 116 11.40 4.88 -17.29
C GLU A 116 12.39 4.98 -16.13
N VAL A 117 12.61 6.20 -15.63
CA VAL A 117 13.49 6.47 -14.48
C VAL A 117 12.87 5.87 -13.21
N VAL A 118 11.58 6.13 -12.98
CA VAL A 118 10.88 5.59 -11.79
C VAL A 118 10.81 4.07 -11.82
N ASP A 119 10.51 3.47 -12.98
CA ASP A 119 10.43 2.02 -13.14
C ASP A 119 11.79 1.36 -12.88
N ALA A 120 12.90 1.95 -13.37
CA ALA A 120 14.25 1.45 -13.12
C ALA A 120 14.63 1.51 -11.62
N GLU A 121 14.34 2.62 -10.94
CA GLU A 121 14.59 2.76 -9.50
C GLU A 121 13.76 1.78 -8.67
N VAL A 122 12.46 1.66 -8.98
CA VAL A 122 11.55 0.71 -8.29
C VAL A 122 12.04 -0.72 -8.46
N GLU A 123 12.53 -1.10 -9.64
CA GLU A 123 13.08 -2.44 -9.89
C GLU A 123 14.28 -2.74 -8.97
N GLN A 124 15.18 -1.77 -8.77
CA GLN A 124 16.37 -1.94 -7.94
C GLN A 124 16.06 -2.12 -6.44
N ARG A 125 14.94 -1.56 -5.98
CA ARG A 125 14.46 -1.63 -4.60
C ARG A 125 13.25 -2.53 -4.40
N SER A 126 13.09 -3.53 -5.28
CA SER A 126 12.01 -4.52 -5.22
C SER A 126 12.49 -5.93 -4.89
N VAL A 127 11.76 -6.59 -3.99
CA VAL A 127 11.96 -7.99 -3.56
C VAL A 127 10.79 -8.83 -4.03
N TYR A 128 11.06 -10.02 -4.56
CA TYR A 128 10.07 -11.08 -4.73
C TYR A 128 9.98 -11.89 -3.44
N ALA A 129 8.76 -12.19 -3.00
CA ALA A 129 8.49 -13.02 -1.83
C ALA A 129 7.43 -14.08 -2.11
N SER A 130 7.62 -15.29 -1.58
CA SER A 130 6.68 -16.43 -1.66
C SER A 130 7.07 -17.54 -0.68
N PRO A 131 6.17 -18.45 -0.27
CA PRO A 131 4.75 -18.51 -0.63
C PRO A 131 3.86 -17.67 0.30
N PHE A 132 2.62 -17.42 -0.12
CA PHE A 132 1.57 -16.86 0.73
C PHE A 132 0.24 -17.58 0.50
N PRO A 133 -0.64 -17.65 1.52
CA PRO A 133 -2.01 -18.13 1.38
C PRO A 133 -2.79 -17.40 0.28
N MET A 134 -3.72 -18.10 -0.36
CA MET A 134 -4.42 -17.58 -1.54
C MET A 134 -5.40 -16.43 -1.23
N ASP A 135 -5.85 -16.37 0.02
CA ASP A 135 -6.75 -15.39 0.61
C ASP A 135 -6.02 -14.26 1.36
N VAL A 136 -4.68 -14.24 1.34
CA VAL A 136 -3.88 -13.23 2.05
C VAL A 136 -4.26 -11.81 1.61
N SER A 137 -4.46 -10.92 2.59
CA SER A 137 -4.73 -9.51 2.31
C SER A 137 -3.44 -8.68 2.27
N ILE A 138 -3.50 -7.52 1.60
CA ILE A 138 -2.39 -6.54 1.65
C ILE A 138 -2.18 -6.05 3.08
N ASP A 139 -3.22 -6.00 3.91
CA ASP A 139 -3.15 -5.51 5.28
C ASP A 139 -2.36 -6.50 6.15
N ASP A 140 -2.59 -7.82 5.97
CA ASP A 140 -1.83 -8.87 6.65
C ASP A 140 -0.35 -8.84 6.27
N LEU A 141 -0.08 -8.71 4.96
CA LEU A 141 1.30 -8.58 4.45
C LEU A 141 1.97 -7.31 4.99
N THR A 142 1.25 -6.19 5.04
CA THR A 142 1.77 -4.93 5.58
C THR A 142 2.08 -5.08 7.06
N LYS A 143 1.18 -5.68 7.85
CA LYS A 143 1.37 -5.95 9.29
C LYS A 143 2.57 -6.87 9.54
N PHE A 144 2.78 -7.85 8.67
CA PHE A 144 3.91 -8.76 8.75
C PHE A 144 5.24 -8.05 8.44
N PHE A 145 5.37 -7.49 7.23
CA PHE A 145 6.64 -6.92 6.77
C PHE A 145 7.05 -5.65 7.52
N SER A 146 6.09 -4.88 8.05
CA SER A 146 6.38 -3.66 8.83
C SER A 146 7.18 -3.94 10.11
N LYS A 147 7.21 -5.19 10.60
CA LYS A 147 8.05 -5.62 11.73
C LYS A 147 9.53 -5.78 11.35
N HIS A 148 9.84 -5.87 10.07
CA HIS A 148 11.17 -6.20 9.56
C HIS A 148 11.78 -5.09 8.72
N THR A 149 10.96 -4.30 8.03
CA THR A 149 11.42 -3.23 7.13
C THR A 149 10.31 -2.21 6.88
N LYS A 150 10.68 -1.00 6.47
CA LYS A 150 9.72 -0.01 5.97
C LYS A 150 9.25 -0.44 4.58
N ILE A 151 7.95 -0.33 4.33
CA ILE A 151 7.33 -0.73 3.06
C ILE A 151 6.93 0.51 2.29
N LEU A 152 7.17 0.52 0.98
CA LEU A 152 6.61 1.55 0.10
C LEU A 152 5.40 1.05 -0.69
N SER A 153 5.45 -0.19 -1.17
CA SER A 153 4.35 -0.78 -1.93
C SER A 153 4.38 -2.30 -1.87
N ILE A 154 3.20 -2.92 -1.79
CA ILE A 154 3.01 -4.36 -1.96
C ILE A 154 2.17 -4.60 -3.21
N ARG A 155 2.63 -5.48 -4.08
CA ARG A 155 1.94 -5.88 -5.31
C ARG A 155 1.73 -7.38 -5.33
N LEU A 156 0.48 -7.81 -5.14
CA LEU A 156 0.06 -9.19 -5.32
C LEU A 156 0.27 -9.60 -6.79
N ARG A 157 1.04 -10.67 -7.02
CA ARG A 157 1.22 -11.19 -8.38
C ARG A 157 -0.01 -12.00 -8.76
N ARG A 158 -0.60 -11.68 -9.92
CA ARG A 158 -1.82 -12.32 -10.41
C ARG A 158 -1.63 -13.00 -11.76
N HIS A 159 -2.48 -13.97 -12.08
CA HIS A 159 -2.61 -14.50 -13.43
C HIS A 159 -3.18 -13.44 -14.37
N VAL A 160 -2.66 -13.34 -15.59
CA VAL A 160 -3.06 -12.29 -16.53
C VAL A 160 -4.51 -12.49 -16.98
N SER A 161 -4.88 -13.75 -17.25
CA SER A 161 -6.21 -14.19 -17.66
C SER A 161 -7.20 -14.19 -16.50
N SER A 162 -7.02 -15.06 -15.51
CA SER A 162 -8.02 -15.26 -14.44
C SER A 162 -8.00 -14.20 -13.34
N LYS A 163 -6.94 -13.38 -13.26
CA LYS A 163 -6.68 -12.43 -12.16
C LYS A 163 -6.50 -13.08 -10.78
N ASP A 164 -6.43 -14.40 -10.70
CA ASP A 164 -6.17 -15.11 -9.45
C ASP A 164 -4.78 -14.79 -8.91
N PHE A 165 -4.67 -14.74 -7.59
CA PHE A 165 -3.41 -14.55 -6.90
C PHE A 165 -2.48 -15.75 -7.15
N LYS A 166 -1.16 -15.52 -7.17
CA LYS A 166 -0.13 -16.53 -7.47
C LYS A 166 0.64 -17.01 -6.23
N GLY A 167 0.13 -16.76 -5.02
CA GLY A 167 0.85 -17.06 -3.78
C GLY A 167 2.19 -16.31 -3.64
N SER A 168 2.37 -15.17 -4.33
CA SER A 168 3.64 -14.44 -4.37
C SER A 168 3.45 -12.96 -4.64
N ILE A 169 4.36 -12.14 -4.13
CA ILE A 169 4.27 -10.68 -4.22
C ILE A 169 5.55 -10.05 -4.77
N PHE A 170 5.43 -8.80 -5.20
CA PHE A 170 6.56 -7.88 -5.24
C PHE A 170 6.41 -6.85 -4.11
N LEU A 171 7.46 -6.73 -3.31
CA LEU A 171 7.58 -5.82 -2.19
C LEU A 171 8.60 -4.73 -2.54
N GLU A 172 8.13 -3.49 -2.63
CA GLU A 172 8.97 -2.30 -2.86
C GLU A 172 9.41 -1.71 -1.51
N LEU A 173 10.72 -1.50 -1.36
CA LEU A 173 11.37 -1.00 -0.16
C LEU A 173 12.01 0.39 -0.41
N PRO A 174 12.42 1.12 0.64
CA PRO A 174 13.01 2.45 0.50
C PRO A 174 14.25 2.47 -0.40
N ASP A 175 15.12 1.46 -0.27
CA ASP A 175 16.44 1.42 -0.90
C ASP A 175 16.94 -0.02 -1.09
N ALA A 176 18.03 -0.16 -1.85
CA ALA A 176 18.64 -1.45 -2.15
C ALA A 176 19.27 -2.13 -0.92
N ALA A 177 19.69 -1.36 0.09
CA ALA A 177 20.27 -1.90 1.32
C ALA A 177 19.20 -2.62 2.16
N SER A 178 18.01 -2.02 2.26
CA SER A 178 16.82 -2.59 2.87
C SER A 178 16.42 -3.90 2.18
N CYS A 179 16.51 -3.95 0.84
CA CYS A 179 16.31 -5.20 0.09
C CYS A 179 17.34 -6.27 0.45
N ALA A 180 18.62 -5.91 0.45
CA ALA A 180 19.69 -6.86 0.79
C ALA A 180 19.50 -7.41 2.21
N ALA A 181 19.24 -6.55 3.19
CA ALA A 181 19.02 -6.93 4.57
C ALA A 181 17.80 -7.84 4.75
N LEU A 182 16.70 -7.58 4.03
CA LEU A 182 15.51 -8.44 4.09
C LEU A 182 15.76 -9.80 3.43
N ILE A 183 16.46 -9.84 2.28
CA ILE A 183 16.79 -11.07 1.56
C ILE A 183 17.68 -11.99 2.39
N LEU A 184 18.58 -11.46 3.22
CA LEU A 184 19.41 -12.28 4.11
C LEU A 184 18.59 -13.10 5.11
N LYS A 185 17.35 -12.69 5.41
CA LYS A 185 16.41 -13.42 6.28
C LYS A 185 15.55 -14.44 5.52
N SER A 186 15.84 -14.68 4.23
CA SER A 186 15.15 -15.69 3.43
C SER A 186 15.30 -17.06 4.06
N GLY A 187 14.18 -17.79 4.20
CA GLY A 187 14.12 -19.08 4.89
C GLY A 187 13.95 -18.99 6.41
N GLU A 188 14.33 -17.87 7.03
CA GLU A 188 14.11 -17.60 8.46
C GLU A 188 12.74 -16.96 8.74
N LEU A 189 12.28 -16.11 7.80
CA LEU A 189 10.96 -15.51 7.91
C LEU A 189 9.88 -16.51 7.55
N GLU A 190 8.93 -16.70 8.45
CA GLU A 190 7.78 -17.60 8.26
C GLU A 190 6.48 -16.80 8.21
N PHE A 191 5.62 -17.12 7.25
CA PHE A 191 4.25 -16.60 7.19
C PHE A 191 3.28 -17.77 7.20
N ASP A 192 2.42 -17.83 8.22
CA ASP A 192 1.39 -18.86 8.35
C ASP A 192 1.94 -20.31 8.25
N GLY A 193 3.00 -20.61 9.01
CA GLY A 193 3.61 -21.95 8.99
C GLY A 193 4.63 -22.17 7.86
N ALA A 194 4.69 -21.29 6.86
CA ALA A 194 5.49 -21.51 5.66
C ALA A 194 6.74 -20.60 5.62
N PRO A 195 7.95 -21.16 5.48
CA PRO A 195 9.17 -20.37 5.33
C PRO A 195 9.18 -19.63 3.99
N LEU A 196 9.48 -18.33 4.04
CA LEU A 196 9.48 -17.45 2.88
C LEU A 196 10.80 -17.51 2.13
N ASN A 197 10.72 -17.70 0.82
CA ASN A 197 11.80 -17.45 -0.13
C ASN A 197 11.76 -15.99 -0.59
N LEU A 198 12.85 -15.26 -0.37
CA LEU A 198 13.02 -13.87 -0.72
C LEU A 198 14.19 -13.71 -1.68
N VAL A 199 13.95 -13.15 -2.86
CA VAL A 199 15.01 -12.86 -3.84
C VAL A 199 14.80 -11.48 -4.45
N LYS A 200 15.85 -10.89 -5.03
CA LYS A 200 15.69 -9.67 -5.82
C LYS A 200 14.68 -9.92 -6.95
N LYS A 201 13.80 -8.95 -7.18
CA LYS A 201 12.78 -9.01 -8.25
C LYS A 201 13.41 -9.30 -9.62
N GLN A 202 14.51 -8.61 -9.94
CA GLN A 202 15.23 -8.80 -11.20
C GLN A 202 15.76 -10.24 -11.38
N THR A 203 16.28 -10.84 -10.31
CA THR A 203 16.76 -12.24 -10.31
C THR A 203 15.61 -13.19 -10.61
N TYR A 204 14.46 -13.00 -9.96
CA TYR A 204 13.24 -13.79 -10.21
C TYR A 204 12.74 -13.66 -11.66
N LEU A 205 12.68 -12.44 -12.19
CA LEU A 205 12.21 -12.21 -13.56
C LEU A 205 13.16 -12.83 -14.60
N SER A 206 14.46 -12.79 -14.33
CA SER A 206 15.48 -13.38 -15.22
C SER A 206 15.39 -14.90 -15.25
N SER A 207 15.23 -15.57 -14.09
CA SER A 207 15.07 -17.03 -14.04
C SER A 207 13.80 -17.50 -14.75
N LYS A 208 12.70 -16.73 -14.67
CA LYS A 208 11.47 -17.04 -15.41
C LYS A 208 11.61 -16.92 -16.93
N LYS A 209 12.42 -15.99 -17.45
CA LYS A 209 12.66 -15.87 -18.89
C LYS A 209 13.44 -17.06 -19.45
N VAL A 210 14.34 -17.64 -18.66
CA VAL A 210 15.11 -18.83 -19.03
C VAL A 210 14.23 -20.07 -19.09
N GLN A 211 13.24 -20.17 -18.20
CA GLN A 211 12.39 -21.36 -18.05
C GLN A 211 11.22 -21.45 -19.07
N VAL A 212 11.04 -20.40 -19.90
CA VAL A 212 9.98 -20.31 -20.92
C VAL A 212 10.57 -20.35 -22.35
N ARG A 213 11.89 -20.56 -22.47
CA ARG A 213 12.57 -20.90 -23.72
C ARG A 213 12.85 -22.40 -23.76
#